data_AF-A0A2P4SAJ8-F1
#
_entry.id   AF-A0A2P4SAJ8-F1
#
_cell.length_a   1.000
_cell.length_b   1.000
_cell.length_c   1.000
_cell.angle_alpha   90.00
_cell.angle_beta   90.00
_cell.angle_gamma   90.00
#
_symmetry.space_group_name_H-M   'P 1'
#
loop_
_entity.id
_entity.type
_entity.pdbx_description
1 polymer ?
#
loop_
_entity_poly.entity_id
_entity_poly.type
_entity_poly.pdbx_seq_one_letter_code
_entity_poly.pdbx_strand_id
1 'polypeptide(L)'
;MRGQGLGTCQDRSRAHRAAEPTPEIRSSLPASSSSEEQLSSLAFLDANTSLLCCTAGQLCVADLRQRGPLQAAPIPSAQRGQRWCMAVGCGAVGSELSSQPVVCLSSAGQLILMDVRKASQCLASAKCRVPSSSSSAEFLSVSWAPALEGCLAVSGFDGTVHIYDTQSWDGSGCEAQPLFVHKGHAFGERPWVTAHAWHPHKPRTVLSAAADGSLHIWDWVQPHGS
;
A
#
# COMPACT_ATOMS: atom_id res chain seq x y z
N MET A 1 -1.14 -57.81 -67.94
CA MET A 1 -1.73 -57.92 -66.58
C MET A 1 -2.08 -56.54 -66.10
N ARG A 2 -3.38 -56.27 -65.89
CA ARG A 2 -3.90 -55.04 -65.30
C ARG A 2 -3.99 -55.23 -63.78
N GLY A 3 -3.44 -54.31 -63.00
CA GLY A 3 -3.60 -54.22 -61.53
C GLY A 3 -3.47 -52.74 -61.16
N GLN A 4 -4.58 -52.03 -61.03
CA GLN A 4 -5.35 -51.77 -59.79
C GLN A 4 -4.76 -50.62 -58.96
N GLY A 5 -5.50 -49.52 -58.96
CA GLY A 5 -5.27 -48.38 -58.09
C GLY A 5 -5.80 -48.64 -56.68
N LEU A 6 -5.12 -48.00 -55.72
CA LEU A 6 -5.51 -47.83 -54.32
C LEU A 6 -5.16 -46.37 -54.04
N GLY A 7 -6.10 -45.46 -53.80
CA GLY A 7 -7.04 -45.50 -52.71
C GLY A 7 -6.47 -44.65 -51.58
N THR A 8 -6.66 -43.33 -51.67
CA THR A 8 -6.16 -42.34 -50.70
C THR A 8 -6.85 -42.54 -49.34
N CYS A 9 -6.08 -42.80 -48.29
CA CYS A 9 -6.55 -42.78 -46.92
C CYS A 9 -6.79 -41.34 -46.46
N GLN A 10 -8.04 -41.00 -46.15
CA GLN A 10 -8.42 -39.80 -45.41
C GLN A 10 -7.97 -39.96 -43.95
N ASP A 11 -7.01 -39.16 -43.52
CA ASP A 11 -6.67 -39.04 -42.10
C ASP A 11 -7.58 -37.98 -41.45
N ARG A 12 -8.38 -38.44 -40.49
CA ARG A 12 -9.28 -37.61 -39.67
C ARG A 12 -8.50 -37.07 -38.48
N SER A 13 -7.80 -35.96 -38.66
CA SER A 13 -7.26 -35.19 -37.54
C SER A 13 -8.28 -34.14 -37.08
N ARG A 14 -8.89 -34.48 -35.95
CA ARG A 14 -9.84 -33.73 -35.13
C ARG A 14 -9.31 -32.32 -34.84
N ALA A 15 -9.98 -31.28 -35.32
CA ALA A 15 -9.69 -29.90 -34.94
C ALA A 15 -9.87 -29.75 -33.41
N HIS A 16 -8.77 -29.49 -32.70
CA HIS A 16 -8.82 -29.05 -31.32
C HIS A 16 -9.44 -27.65 -31.30
N ARG A 17 -10.69 -27.57 -30.81
CA ARG A 17 -11.36 -26.31 -30.48
C ARG A 17 -10.50 -25.60 -29.44
N ALA A 18 -9.92 -24.46 -29.81
CA ALA A 18 -9.23 -23.59 -28.86
C ALA A 18 -10.19 -23.27 -27.70
N ALA A 19 -9.71 -23.45 -26.47
CA ALA A 19 -10.44 -23.05 -25.28
C ALA A 19 -10.63 -21.53 -25.32
N GLU A 20 -11.87 -21.07 -25.14
CA GLU A 20 -12.17 -19.66 -24.98
C GLU A 20 -11.43 -19.12 -23.76
N PRO A 21 -10.80 -17.93 -23.85
CA PRO A 21 -10.15 -17.33 -22.69
C PRO A 21 -11.20 -17.03 -21.62
N THR A 22 -10.93 -17.50 -20.40
CA THR A 22 -11.67 -17.12 -19.18
C THR A 22 -11.81 -15.60 -19.11
N PRO A 23 -13.01 -15.06 -18.80
CA PRO A 23 -13.20 -13.63 -18.72
C PRO A 23 -12.33 -13.06 -17.60
N GLU A 24 -11.36 -12.21 -17.95
CA GLU A 24 -10.68 -11.34 -16.99
C GLU A 24 -11.74 -10.47 -16.31
N ILE A 25 -11.84 -10.58 -14.99
CA ILE A 25 -12.67 -9.67 -14.19
C ILE A 25 -11.92 -8.33 -14.14
N ARG A 26 -12.13 -7.49 -15.16
CA ARG A 26 -11.75 -6.08 -15.12
C ARG A 26 -12.82 -5.34 -14.31
N SER A 27 -12.55 -5.08 -13.04
CA SER A 27 -13.32 -4.12 -12.25
C SER A 27 -12.86 -2.70 -12.61
N SER A 28 -13.43 -2.11 -13.66
CA SER A 28 -13.20 -0.69 -13.96
C SER A 28 -14.00 0.18 -13.00
N LEU A 29 -13.30 1.04 -12.25
CA LEU A 29 -13.89 2.14 -11.51
C LEU A 29 -14.61 3.09 -12.49
N PRO A 30 -15.81 3.61 -12.18
CA PRO A 30 -16.46 4.58 -13.05
C PRO A 30 -15.67 5.89 -13.03
N ALA A 31 -15.11 6.22 -14.18
CA ALA A 31 -14.32 7.41 -14.41
C ALA A 31 -15.20 8.66 -14.33
N SER A 32 -14.91 9.55 -13.38
CA SER A 32 -15.09 10.99 -13.61
C SER A 32 -13.75 11.56 -14.07
N SER A 33 -13.67 11.82 -15.38
CA SER A 33 -12.50 12.29 -16.15
C SER A 33 -11.47 11.20 -16.54
N SER A 34 -11.02 11.32 -17.79
CA SER A 34 -10.33 10.33 -18.61
C SER A 34 -8.86 10.10 -18.23
N SER A 35 -8.61 9.59 -17.03
CA SER A 35 -7.33 8.98 -16.68
C SER A 35 -7.58 7.66 -15.97
N GLU A 36 -6.99 6.57 -16.46
CA GLU A 36 -6.90 5.32 -15.73
C GLU A 36 -6.10 5.60 -14.44
N GLU A 37 -6.80 5.88 -13.34
CA GLU A 37 -6.15 6.15 -12.06
C GLU A 37 -5.47 4.88 -11.56
N GLN A 38 -4.14 4.93 -11.42
CA GLN A 38 -3.35 3.81 -10.94
C GLN A 38 -3.57 3.62 -9.43
N LEU A 39 -3.82 2.38 -9.01
CA LEU A 39 -3.86 2.00 -7.60
C LEU A 39 -2.45 1.96 -7.03
N SER A 40 -2.25 2.54 -5.85
CA SER A 40 -1.00 2.48 -5.10
C SER A 40 -1.01 1.39 -4.03
N SER A 41 -2.16 1.13 -3.43
CA SER A 41 -2.28 0.19 -2.31
C SER A 41 -3.69 -0.38 -2.19
N LEU A 42 -3.75 -1.60 -1.65
CA LEU A 42 -4.96 -2.37 -1.41
C LEU A 42 -4.84 -3.02 -0.04
N ALA A 43 -5.91 -2.94 0.76
CA ALA A 43 -5.98 -3.60 2.06
C ALA A 43 -7.32 -4.31 2.22
N PHE A 44 -7.29 -5.53 2.75
CA PHE A 44 -8.51 -6.27 3.08
C PHE A 44 -9.02 -5.84 4.45
N LEU A 45 -10.30 -5.47 4.51
CA LEU A 45 -10.98 -5.14 5.76
C LEU A 45 -11.65 -6.39 6.36
N ASP A 46 -12.21 -7.22 5.49
CA ASP A 46 -12.76 -8.54 5.78
C ASP A 46 -12.73 -9.42 4.51
N ALA A 47 -13.36 -10.60 4.53
CA ALA A 47 -13.38 -11.55 3.42
C ALA A 47 -14.07 -11.04 2.13
N ASN A 48 -14.91 -10.02 2.24
CA ASN A 48 -15.71 -9.46 1.15
C ASN A 48 -15.44 -7.98 0.90
N THR A 49 -14.86 -7.28 1.88
CA THR A 49 -14.65 -5.83 1.82
C THR A 49 -13.17 -5.49 1.75
N SER A 50 -12.78 -4.67 0.78
CA SER A 50 -11.42 -4.15 0.60
C SER A 50 -11.42 -2.62 0.52
N LEU A 51 -10.36 -2.00 1.02
CA LEU A 51 -10.09 -0.58 0.86
C LEU A 51 -8.98 -0.40 -0.16
N LEU A 52 -9.21 0.46 -1.15
CA LEU A 52 -8.29 0.77 -2.23
C LEU A 52 -7.84 2.22 -2.12
N CYS A 53 -6.57 2.47 -2.43
CA CYS A 53 -6.03 3.82 -2.54
C CYS A 53 -5.47 4.04 -3.94
N CYS A 54 -5.91 5.11 -4.58
CA CYS A 54 -5.36 5.60 -5.83
C CYS A 54 -4.11 6.44 -5.56
N THR A 55 -3.15 6.36 -6.47
CA THR A 55 -1.97 7.24 -6.46
C THR A 55 -2.34 8.71 -6.41
N ALA A 56 -3.48 9.12 -6.99
CA ALA A 56 -3.98 10.49 -7.00
C ALA A 56 -4.56 10.99 -5.65
N GLY A 57 -4.58 10.16 -4.61
CA GLY A 57 -5.10 10.53 -3.29
C GLY A 57 -6.61 10.34 -3.14
N GLN A 58 -7.17 9.34 -3.81
CA GLN A 58 -8.55 8.91 -3.62
C GLN A 58 -8.58 7.56 -2.89
N LEU A 59 -9.61 7.36 -2.07
CA LEU A 59 -9.91 6.11 -1.39
C LEU A 59 -11.26 5.57 -1.86
N CYS A 60 -11.37 4.27 -2.08
CA CYS A 60 -12.66 3.64 -2.32
C CYS A 60 -12.78 2.32 -1.58
N VAL A 61 -13.97 2.06 -1.06
CA VAL A 61 -14.32 0.78 -0.43
C VAL A 61 -14.99 -0.09 -1.47
N ALA A 62 -14.43 -1.27 -1.72
CA ALA A 62 -14.99 -2.29 -2.59
C ALA A 62 -15.61 -3.41 -1.76
N ASP A 63 -16.90 -3.67 -1.96
CA ASP A 63 -17.62 -4.80 -1.38
C ASP A 63 -18.01 -5.78 -2.49
N LEU A 64 -17.42 -6.99 -2.47
CA LEU A 64 -17.65 -8.04 -3.46
C LEU A 64 -19.12 -8.50 -3.55
N ARG A 65 -19.91 -8.25 -2.50
CA ARG A 65 -21.34 -8.55 -2.46
C ARG A 65 -22.17 -7.53 -3.23
N GLN A 66 -21.66 -6.31 -3.37
CA GLN A 66 -22.33 -5.23 -4.07
C GLN A 66 -21.87 -5.16 -5.53
N ARG A 67 -22.81 -5.27 -6.45
CA ARG A 67 -22.56 -5.03 -7.88
C ARG A 67 -22.97 -3.60 -8.19
N GLY A 68 -22.02 -2.68 -8.08
CA GLY A 68 -22.26 -1.27 -8.31
C GLY A 68 -20.98 -0.50 -8.61
N PRO A 69 -21.12 0.74 -9.10
CA PRO A 69 -20.00 1.66 -9.24
C PRO A 69 -19.36 1.89 -7.87
N LEU A 70 -18.03 1.73 -7.78
CA LEU A 70 -17.31 2.07 -6.55
C LEU A 70 -17.32 3.58 -6.37
N GLN A 71 -17.57 4.02 -5.15
CA GLN A 71 -17.56 5.43 -4.77
C GLN A 71 -16.18 5.78 -4.22
N ALA A 72 -15.48 6.67 -4.92
CA ALA A 72 -14.21 7.20 -4.48
C ALA A 72 -14.40 8.51 -3.72
N ALA A 73 -13.72 8.63 -2.58
CA ALA A 73 -13.65 9.84 -1.77
C ALA A 73 -12.21 10.33 -1.69
N PRO A 74 -11.95 11.65 -1.77
CA PRO A 74 -10.59 12.18 -1.64
C PRO A 74 -10.08 12.00 -0.20
N ILE A 75 -8.78 11.75 -0.05
CA ILE A 75 -8.11 11.79 1.25
C ILE A 75 -8.22 13.22 1.81
N PRO A 76 -8.55 13.39 3.11
CA PRO A 76 -8.61 14.71 3.73
C PRO A 76 -7.29 15.49 3.52
N SER A 77 -7.41 16.76 3.10
CA SER A 77 -6.27 17.65 2.84
C SER A 77 -5.34 17.21 1.69
N ALA A 78 -5.77 16.26 0.83
CA ALA A 78 -4.96 15.84 -0.31
C ALA A 78 -4.74 16.98 -1.31
N GLN A 79 -3.49 17.17 -1.72
CA GLN A 79 -3.10 18.16 -2.72
C GLN A 79 -2.89 17.52 -4.09
N ARG A 80 -3.22 18.25 -5.16
CA ARG A 80 -2.97 17.82 -6.54
C ARG A 80 -1.48 17.66 -6.80
N GLY A 81 -1.13 16.64 -7.59
CA GLY A 81 0.25 16.36 -8.00
C GLY A 81 1.07 15.53 -7.00
N GLN A 82 0.51 15.22 -5.82
CA GLN A 82 1.13 14.30 -4.88
C GLN A 82 0.73 12.85 -5.18
N ARG A 83 1.64 11.91 -4.88
CA ARG A 83 1.32 10.48 -4.87
C ARG A 83 0.98 10.04 -3.45
N TRP A 84 0.03 9.11 -3.33
CA TRP A 84 -0.45 8.61 -2.04
C TRP A 84 -0.35 7.09 -1.96
N CYS A 85 -0.05 6.58 -0.78
CA CYS A 85 -0.21 5.17 -0.41
C CYS A 85 -0.89 5.06 0.94
N MET A 86 -1.34 3.86 1.31
CA MET A 86 -2.18 3.63 2.48
C MET A 86 -1.83 2.33 3.18
N ALA A 87 -2.03 2.29 4.49
CA ALA A 87 -2.08 1.07 5.28
C ALA A 87 -3.25 1.08 6.26
N VAL A 88 -3.87 -0.10 6.46
CA VAL A 88 -4.92 -0.32 7.45
C VAL A 88 -4.31 -1.06 8.64
N GLY A 89 -4.54 -0.53 9.83
CA GLY A 89 -4.12 -1.13 11.08
C GLY A 89 -5.20 -2.07 11.64
N CYS A 90 -4.78 -3.05 12.42
CA CYS A 90 -5.72 -3.84 13.20
C CYS A 90 -6.16 -3.01 14.42
N GLY A 91 -7.46 -2.87 14.63
CA GLY A 91 -7.99 -2.27 15.86
C GLY A 91 -7.58 -3.08 17.09
N ALA A 92 -7.40 -2.42 18.23
CA ALA A 92 -7.04 -3.07 19.49
C ALA A 92 -8.04 -4.20 19.81
N VAL A 93 -7.51 -5.40 20.01
CA VAL A 93 -8.30 -6.58 20.39
C VAL A 93 -8.92 -6.32 21.76
N GLY A 94 -10.25 -6.21 21.84
CA GLY A 94 -10.98 -6.00 23.09
C GLY A 94 -11.50 -4.58 23.33
N SER A 95 -11.32 -3.64 22.41
CA SER A 95 -12.05 -2.36 22.45
C SER A 95 -13.44 -2.53 21.83
N GLU A 96 -14.48 -2.26 22.64
CA GLU A 96 -15.92 -2.32 22.30
C GLU A 96 -16.31 -1.45 21.07
N LEU A 97 -15.39 -0.61 20.58
CA LEU A 97 -15.51 0.11 19.33
C LEU A 97 -14.36 -0.32 18.42
N SER A 98 -14.66 -1.25 17.50
CA SER A 98 -13.81 -1.71 16.39
C SER A 98 -13.40 -0.55 15.47
N SER A 99 -12.53 0.34 15.94
CA SER A 99 -11.88 1.35 15.13
C SER A 99 -10.79 0.65 14.31
N GLN A 100 -10.88 0.77 12.99
CA GLN A 100 -9.86 0.27 12.06
C GLN A 100 -9.10 1.51 11.57
N PRO A 101 -7.95 1.84 12.18
CA PRO A 101 -7.21 3.03 11.79
C PRO A 101 -6.64 2.83 10.39
N VAL A 102 -6.76 3.86 9.56
CA VAL A 102 -6.17 3.93 8.24
C VAL A 102 -5.18 5.08 8.26
N VAL A 103 -3.96 4.82 7.82
CA VAL A 103 -2.97 5.86 7.58
C VAL A 103 -2.75 6.02 6.09
N CYS A 104 -2.77 7.26 5.63
CA CYS A 104 -2.40 7.63 4.28
C CYS A 104 -1.11 8.44 4.32
N LEU A 105 -0.15 8.09 3.46
CA LEU A 105 1.13 8.76 3.32
C LEU A 105 1.21 9.40 1.94
N SER A 106 1.61 10.66 1.88
CA SER A 106 1.83 11.40 0.64
C SER A 106 3.32 11.49 0.27
N SER A 107 3.61 11.69 -1.01
CA SER A 107 4.94 11.96 -1.52
C SER A 107 5.54 13.28 -1.03
N ALA A 108 4.76 14.15 -0.39
CA ALA A 108 5.24 15.35 0.29
C ALA A 108 5.54 15.12 1.78
N GLY A 109 5.48 13.86 2.23
CA GLY A 109 5.69 13.47 3.63
C GLY A 109 4.50 13.76 4.54
N GLN A 110 3.30 14.00 4.01
CA GLN A 110 2.11 14.17 4.84
C GLN A 110 1.56 12.81 5.26
N LEU A 111 1.24 12.67 6.55
CA LEU A 111 0.56 11.53 7.13
C LEU A 111 -0.82 11.97 7.59
N ILE A 112 -1.85 11.27 7.13
CA ILE A 112 -3.24 11.50 7.51
C ILE A 112 -3.79 10.23 8.14
N LEU A 113 -4.22 10.33 9.39
CA LEU A 113 -4.87 9.26 10.12
C LEU A 113 -6.39 9.43 10.01
N MET A 114 -7.09 8.35 9.68
CA MET A 114 -8.56 8.30 9.59
C MET A 114 -9.08 6.96 10.11
N ASP A 115 -10.40 6.83 10.27
CA ASP A 115 -11.05 5.55 10.52
C ASP A 115 -11.77 5.10 9.25
N VAL A 116 -11.75 3.79 8.93
CA VAL A 116 -12.46 3.24 7.76
C VAL A 116 -13.93 3.67 7.71
N ARG A 117 -14.63 3.71 8.85
CA ARG A 117 -16.05 4.07 8.96
C ARG A 117 -16.28 5.57 8.85
N LYS A 118 -15.21 6.38 8.99
CA LYS A 118 -15.23 7.85 8.93
C LYS A 118 -14.13 8.35 8.00
N ALA A 119 -13.98 7.74 6.81
CA ALA A 119 -12.90 8.05 5.87
C ALA A 119 -12.89 9.52 5.39
N SER A 120 -14.00 10.25 5.55
CA SER A 120 -14.09 11.68 5.25
C SER A 120 -13.56 12.59 6.38
N GLN A 121 -13.25 12.04 7.55
CA GLN A 121 -12.78 12.77 8.72
C GLN A 121 -11.32 12.43 9.01
N CYS A 122 -10.48 13.47 9.06
CA CYS A 122 -9.13 13.37 9.58
C CYS A 122 -9.20 13.24 11.11
N LEU A 123 -8.66 12.14 11.66
CA LEU A 123 -8.53 11.93 13.10
C LEU A 123 -7.31 12.66 13.65
N ALA A 124 -6.18 12.56 12.94
CA ALA A 124 -4.94 13.23 13.25
C ALA A 124 -4.11 13.39 11.97
N SER A 125 -3.19 14.34 11.97
CA SER A 125 -2.29 14.55 10.83
C SER A 125 -0.90 14.93 11.33
N ALA A 126 0.10 14.54 10.55
CA ALA A 126 1.50 14.83 10.84
C ALA A 126 2.28 15.04 9.55
N LYS A 127 3.44 15.67 9.67
CA LYS A 127 4.42 15.74 8.59
C LYS A 127 5.68 14.96 8.96
N CYS A 128 6.05 14.00 8.13
CA CYS A 128 7.31 13.29 8.23
C CYS A 128 8.48 14.25 8.00
N ARG A 129 9.54 14.07 8.79
CA ARG A 129 10.83 14.71 8.57
C ARG A 129 11.61 13.98 7.47
N VAL A 130 11.11 14.05 6.24
CA VAL A 130 11.70 13.41 5.05
C VAL A 130 12.16 14.45 4.03
N PRO A 131 13.11 14.13 3.14
CA PRO A 131 13.53 15.04 2.09
C PRO A 131 12.34 15.48 1.22
N SER A 132 12.15 16.79 1.05
CA SER A 132 11.02 17.41 0.33
C SER A 132 10.94 17.07 -1.16
N SER A 133 11.93 16.36 -1.71
CA SER A 133 12.15 16.21 -3.16
C SER A 133 12.66 14.81 -3.52
N SER A 134 11.95 13.75 -3.16
CA SER A 134 12.18 12.46 -3.82
C SER A 134 11.56 12.52 -5.22
N SER A 135 12.39 12.60 -6.27
CA SER A 135 11.92 12.64 -7.66
C SER A 135 11.16 11.37 -8.08
N SER A 136 11.25 10.31 -7.29
CA SER A 136 10.46 9.09 -7.43
C SER A 136 9.69 8.83 -6.14
N ALA A 137 8.36 8.95 -6.20
CA ALA A 137 7.45 8.45 -5.17
C ALA A 137 6.94 7.05 -5.54
N GLU A 138 7.79 6.28 -6.24
CA GLU A 138 7.52 4.91 -6.67
C GLU A 138 7.57 3.92 -5.51
N PHE A 139 8.47 4.14 -4.55
CA PHE A 139 8.70 3.24 -3.42
C PHE A 139 8.03 3.68 -2.12
N LEU A 140 7.09 4.64 -2.21
CA LEU A 140 6.42 5.20 -1.06
C LEU A 140 5.70 4.08 -0.28
N SER A 141 6.06 3.92 0.99
CA SER A 141 5.56 2.81 1.80
C SER A 141 5.26 3.24 3.22
N VAL A 142 4.13 2.77 3.74
CA VAL A 142 3.72 2.91 5.13
C VAL A 142 3.16 1.57 5.61
N SER A 143 3.46 1.17 6.85
CA SER A 143 2.87 -0.02 7.45
C SER A 143 2.75 0.08 8.96
N TRP A 144 1.66 -0.46 9.51
CA TRP A 144 1.43 -0.53 10.95
C TRP A 144 2.24 -1.65 11.59
N ALA A 145 2.75 -1.41 12.80
CA ALA A 145 3.39 -2.43 13.60
C ALA A 145 2.32 -3.46 14.07
N PRO A 146 2.53 -4.78 13.85
CA PRO A 146 1.53 -5.79 14.21
C PRO A 146 1.24 -5.89 15.71
N ALA A 147 2.22 -5.56 16.55
CA ALA A 147 2.18 -5.80 17.99
C ALA A 147 2.47 -4.54 18.83
N LEU A 148 2.59 -3.36 18.19
CA LEU A 148 2.81 -2.09 18.88
C LEU A 148 1.70 -1.11 18.47
N GLU A 149 0.76 -0.90 19.37
CA GLU A 149 -0.37 0.01 19.13
C GLU A 149 0.12 1.42 18.81
N GLY A 150 -0.51 2.06 17.82
CA GLY A 150 -0.14 3.41 17.37
C GLY A 150 1.20 3.52 16.64
N CYS A 151 1.98 2.45 16.55
CA CYS A 151 3.29 2.50 15.89
C CYS A 151 3.19 2.18 14.41
N LEU A 152 3.90 2.94 13.58
CA LEU A 152 4.01 2.69 12.15
C LEU A 152 5.42 2.97 11.61
N ALA A 153 5.72 2.35 10.48
CA ALA A 153 6.96 2.56 9.72
C ALA A 153 6.66 3.32 8.43
N VAL A 154 7.58 4.19 8.04
CA VAL A 154 7.54 4.98 6.80
C VAL A 154 8.88 4.84 6.07
N SER A 155 8.84 4.61 4.76
CA SER A 155 10.04 4.55 3.90
C SER A 155 9.73 4.99 2.47
N GLY A 156 10.75 4.98 1.60
CA GLY A 156 10.59 5.25 0.16
C GLY A 156 11.01 6.64 -0.29
N PHE A 157 11.44 7.51 0.63
CA PHE A 157 11.91 8.86 0.31
C PHE A 157 13.43 8.91 0.04
N ASP A 158 14.18 8.10 0.78
CA ASP A 158 15.64 7.99 0.78
C ASP A 158 16.06 6.60 1.31
N GLY A 159 17.31 6.45 1.75
CA GLY A 159 17.84 5.23 2.35
C GLY A 159 17.47 5.00 3.82
N THR A 160 16.43 5.66 4.31
CA THR A 160 16.03 5.56 5.71
C THR A 160 14.66 4.90 5.89
N VAL A 161 14.46 4.33 7.08
CA VAL A 161 13.16 3.89 7.57
C VAL A 161 12.87 4.60 8.87
N HIS A 162 11.72 5.26 8.93
CA HIS A 162 11.30 6.06 10.07
C HIS A 162 10.21 5.32 10.85
N ILE A 163 10.35 5.26 12.16
CA ILE A 163 9.33 4.72 13.07
C ILE A 163 8.65 5.88 13.79
N TYR A 164 7.31 5.90 13.78
CA TYR A 164 6.50 6.93 14.41
C TYR A 164 5.49 6.32 15.38
N ASP A 165 5.05 7.15 16.33
CA ASP A 165 3.90 6.88 17.19
C ASP A 165 2.80 7.91 16.91
N THR A 166 1.66 7.42 16.42
CA THR A 166 0.51 8.25 16.04
C THR A 166 -0.24 8.82 17.24
N GLN A 167 -0.06 8.28 18.44
CA GLN A 167 -0.75 8.77 19.65
C GLN A 167 -0.28 10.18 20.04
N SER A 168 0.92 10.55 19.60
CA SER A 168 1.52 11.87 19.84
C SER A 168 1.01 12.98 18.91
N TRP A 169 0.21 12.64 17.89
CA TRP A 169 -0.19 13.60 16.86
C TRP A 169 -1.48 14.31 17.26
N ASP A 170 -1.44 15.64 17.27
CA ASP A 170 -2.64 16.46 17.24
C ASP A 170 -3.00 16.77 15.77
N GLY A 171 -4.28 17.06 15.47
CA GLY A 171 -4.74 17.33 14.09
C GLY A 171 -4.14 18.59 13.43
N SER A 172 -3.06 19.15 13.98
CA SER A 172 -2.37 20.35 13.53
C SER A 172 -1.53 20.13 12.26
N GLY A 173 -1.15 18.89 11.96
CA GLY A 173 -0.26 18.57 10.83
C GLY A 173 1.19 19.03 11.05
N CYS A 174 1.59 19.26 12.30
CA CYS A 174 2.96 19.61 12.66
C CYS A 174 3.97 18.51 12.28
N GLU A 175 5.25 18.89 12.20
CA GLU A 175 6.34 17.94 11.97
C GLU A 175 6.39 16.93 13.13
N ALA A 176 6.26 15.64 12.82
CA ALA A 176 6.35 14.58 13.81
C ALA A 176 7.81 14.17 14.05
N GLN A 177 8.16 14.03 15.32
CA GLN A 177 9.43 13.45 15.72
C GLN A 177 9.34 11.91 15.59
N PRO A 178 10.25 11.27 14.85
CA PRO A 178 10.29 9.81 14.79
C PRO A 178 10.84 9.24 16.08
N LEU A 179 10.21 8.18 16.58
CA LEU A 179 10.72 7.38 17.70
C LEU A 179 12.10 6.78 17.39
N PHE A 180 12.32 6.42 16.11
CA PHE A 180 13.56 5.85 15.63
C PHE A 180 13.74 6.11 14.14
N VAL A 181 14.98 6.24 13.69
CA VAL A 181 15.34 6.33 12.27
C VAL A 181 16.47 5.36 11.97
N HIS A 182 16.19 4.35 11.15
CA HIS A 182 17.21 3.47 10.60
C HIS A 182 17.89 4.16 9.41
N LYS A 183 19.23 4.27 9.44
CA LYS A 183 20.04 4.95 8.41
C LYS A 183 21.11 4.03 7.78
N GLY A 184 20.79 2.74 7.66
CA GLY A 184 21.76 1.74 7.19
C GLY A 184 21.97 1.69 5.68
N HIS A 185 20.97 2.07 4.87
CA HIS A 185 21.07 2.00 3.42
C HIS A 185 21.76 3.27 2.91
N ALA A 186 23.03 3.13 2.54
CA ALA A 186 23.89 4.27 2.22
C ALA A 186 24.79 4.04 1.00
N PHE A 187 24.65 2.90 0.31
CA PHE A 187 25.52 2.58 -0.80
C PHE A 187 24.93 3.06 -2.14
N GLY A 188 25.76 3.62 -3.01
CA GLY A 188 25.33 4.16 -4.31
C GLY A 188 24.65 5.53 -4.24
N GLU A 189 24.31 6.06 -5.41
CA GLU A 189 23.83 7.45 -5.55
C GLU A 189 22.37 7.64 -5.08
N ARG A 190 21.58 6.56 -5.07
CA ARG A 190 20.14 6.58 -4.77
C ARG A 190 19.75 5.34 -3.95
N PRO A 191 20.16 5.26 -2.67
CA PRO A 191 19.92 4.09 -1.83
C PRO A 191 18.46 3.99 -1.34
N TRP A 192 17.47 4.32 -2.17
CA TRP A 192 16.06 4.35 -1.75
C TRP A 192 15.63 3.03 -1.16
N VAL A 193 15.02 3.06 0.02
CA VAL A 193 14.33 1.90 0.58
C VAL A 193 13.14 1.59 -0.32
N THR A 194 13.17 0.43 -0.96
CA THR A 194 12.16 -0.01 -1.93
C THR A 194 10.99 -0.74 -1.25
N ALA A 195 11.26 -1.37 -0.10
CA ALA A 195 10.27 -2.05 0.70
C ALA A 195 10.70 -2.15 2.17
N HIS A 196 9.73 -2.21 3.07
CA HIS A 196 9.94 -2.63 4.44
C HIS A 196 8.83 -3.56 4.91
N ALA A 197 9.11 -4.35 5.95
CA ALA A 197 8.13 -5.21 6.60
C ALA A 197 8.44 -5.35 8.09
N TRP A 198 7.40 -5.37 8.91
CA TRP A 198 7.51 -5.70 10.33
C TRP A 198 7.64 -7.21 10.51
N HIS A 199 8.47 -7.63 11.48
CA HIS A 199 8.49 -9.03 11.88
C HIS A 199 7.19 -9.39 12.64
N PRO A 200 6.51 -10.50 12.30
CA PRO A 200 5.19 -10.81 12.85
C PRO A 200 5.19 -11.12 14.36
N HIS A 201 6.29 -11.65 14.89
CA HIS A 201 6.39 -12.12 16.28
C HIS A 201 7.42 -11.35 17.13
N LYS A 202 8.11 -10.36 16.55
CA LYS A 202 9.14 -9.59 17.25
C LYS A 202 8.76 -8.13 17.11
N PRO A 203 8.09 -7.53 18.11
CA PRO A 203 7.38 -6.26 17.96
C PRO A 203 8.26 -5.09 17.46
N ARG A 204 9.58 -5.15 17.72
CA ARG A 204 10.53 -4.09 17.38
C ARG A 204 11.52 -4.49 16.28
N THR A 205 11.28 -5.59 15.58
CA THR A 205 12.13 -6.01 14.46
C THR A 205 11.51 -5.58 13.13
N VAL A 206 12.29 -4.92 12.30
CA VAL A 206 11.90 -4.51 10.94
C VAL A 206 12.92 -5.04 9.93
N LEU A 207 12.41 -5.40 8.75
CA LEU A 207 13.19 -5.76 7.59
C LEU A 207 13.07 -4.65 6.56
N SER A 208 14.16 -4.25 5.91
CA SER A 208 14.15 -3.24 4.87
C SER A 208 15.09 -3.61 3.72
N ALA A 209 14.59 -3.44 2.49
CA ALA A 209 15.34 -3.65 1.25
C ALA A 209 15.50 -2.32 0.51
N ALA A 210 16.63 -2.12 -0.16
CA ALA A 210 16.92 -0.88 -0.87
C ALA A 210 17.44 -1.11 -2.29
N ALA A 211 17.39 -0.04 -3.10
CA ALA A 211 17.85 -0.03 -4.48
C ALA A 211 19.37 -0.28 -4.64
N ASP A 212 20.12 -0.19 -3.55
CA ASP A 212 21.55 -0.53 -3.49
C ASP A 212 21.82 -2.05 -3.39
N GLY A 213 20.76 -2.86 -3.39
CA GLY A 213 20.83 -4.32 -3.30
C GLY A 213 20.96 -4.86 -1.88
N SER A 214 20.99 -3.98 -0.86
CA SER A 214 21.07 -4.40 0.53
C SER A 214 19.72 -4.82 1.11
N LEU A 215 19.77 -5.77 2.05
CA LEU A 215 18.65 -6.20 2.89
C LEU A 215 19.10 -6.16 4.34
N HIS A 216 18.43 -5.36 5.16
CA HIS A 216 18.75 -5.21 6.58
C HIS A 216 17.63 -5.82 7.43
N ILE A 217 18.02 -6.46 8.54
CA ILE A 217 17.13 -6.88 9.63
C ILE A 217 17.66 -6.18 10.87
N TRP A 218 16.81 -5.41 11.54
CA TRP A 218 17.23 -4.58 12.65
C TRP A 218 16.16 -4.50 13.72
N ASP A 219 16.63 -4.43 14.96
CA ASP A 219 15.81 -4.12 16.12
C ASP A 219 15.99 -2.65 16.47
N TRP A 220 14.92 -2.02 16.94
CA TRP A 220 14.99 -0.67 17.49
C TRP A 220 14.56 -0.64 18.95
N VAL A 221 15.13 0.30 19.69
CA VAL A 221 14.76 0.59 21.07
C VAL A 221 14.27 2.03 21.13
N GLN A 222 13.19 2.28 21.85
CA GLN A 222 12.87 3.66 22.21
C GLN A 222 13.99 4.14 23.14
N PRO A 223 14.57 5.33 22.92
CA PRO A 223 15.40 5.95 23.92
C PRO A 223 14.60 6.02 25.22
N HIS A 224 15.10 5.41 26.30
CA HIS A 224 14.49 5.60 27.61
C HIS A 224 14.53 7.11 27.90
N GLY A 225 13.38 7.71 28.18
CA GLY A 225 13.31 9.10 28.63
C GLY A 225 14.17 9.25 29.87
N SER A 226 15.22 10.06 29.77
CA SER A 226 16.07 10.48 30.89
C SER A 226 15.41 11.58 31.68
#